data_AF-A0A1F4V8P3-F1
#
_entry.id   AF-A0A1F4V8P3-F1
#
_cell.length_a   1.000
_cell.length_b   1.000
_cell.length_c   1.000
_cell.angle_alpha   90.00
_cell.angle_beta   90.00
_cell.angle_gamma   90.00
#
_symmetry.space_group_name_H-M   'P 1'
#
loop_
_entity.id
_entity.type
_entity.pdbx_description
1 polymer ?
#
loop_
_entity_poly.entity_id
_entity_poly.type
_entity_poly.pdbx_seq_one_letter_code
_entity_poly.pdbx_strand_id
1 'polypeptide(L)'
;MENEKLSTFQKIKIYLLSIFLTPLGVYWFIKYFRSPNRDKRLVGYLSLVITLATLVVTIAITSSYLNVLNDYVGNYNLDIFTNYNL
;
A
#
# COMPACT_ATOMS: atom_id res chain seq x y z
N MET A 1 27.52 -25.57 0.15
CA MET A 1 27.24 -24.12 0.12
C MET A 1 25.99 -23.93 -0.74
N GLU A 2 24.83 -23.76 -0.11
CA GLU A 2 23.51 -23.97 -0.73
C GLU A 2 23.09 -22.79 -1.63
N ASN A 3 22.98 -23.07 -2.93
CA ASN A 3 22.49 -22.18 -3.98
C ASN A 3 20.96 -22.15 -4.00
N GLU A 4 20.32 -21.65 -2.95
CA GLU A 4 18.84 -21.65 -2.90
C GLU A 4 18.28 -20.38 -3.54
N LYS A 5 17.89 -20.52 -4.81
CA LYS A 5 16.97 -19.60 -5.49
C LYS A 5 15.66 -19.55 -4.68
N LEU A 6 15.10 -18.34 -4.49
CA LEU A 6 13.79 -18.20 -3.85
C LEU A 6 12.74 -18.98 -4.65
N SER A 7 12.05 -19.90 -3.99
CA SER A 7 11.00 -20.70 -4.62
C SER A 7 9.83 -19.81 -5.05
N THR A 8 9.07 -20.26 -6.05
CA THR A 8 7.90 -19.53 -6.56
C THR A 8 6.91 -19.19 -5.45
N PHE A 9 6.70 -20.13 -4.52
CA PHE A 9 5.81 -19.94 -3.38
C PHE A 9 6.29 -18.85 -2.42
N GLN A 10 7.61 -18.76 -2.17
CA GLN A 10 8.19 -17.71 -1.35
C GLN A 10 8.02 -16.32 -1.98
N LYS A 11 8.15 -16.22 -3.31
CA LYS A 11 7.92 -14.97 -4.05
C LYS A 11 6.47 -14.51 -3.93
N ILE A 12 5.51 -15.41 -4.15
CA ILE A 12 4.06 -15.11 -4.01
C ILE A 12 3.75 -14.61 -2.59
N LYS A 13 4.28 -15.28 -1.57
CA LYS A 13 4.08 -14.89 -0.17
C LYS A 13 4.63 -13.48 0.11
N ILE A 14 5.82 -13.17 -0.40
CA ILE A 14 6.44 -11.83 -0.24
C ILE A 14 5.58 -10.75 -0.91
N TYR A 15 5.05 -11.02 -2.11
CA TYR A 15 4.21 -10.05 -2.82
C TYR A 15 2.87 -9.82 -2.12
N LEU A 16 2.20 -10.87 -1.68
CA LEU A 16 0.96 -10.76 -0.89
C LEU A 16 1.20 -9.98 0.41
N LEU A 17 2.26 -10.30 1.16
CA LEU A 17 2.59 -9.54 2.38
C LEU A 17 2.89 -8.06 2.11
N SER A 18 3.51 -7.75 0.96
CA SER A 18 3.84 -6.37 0.59
C SER A 18 2.62 -5.54 0.20
N ILE A 19 1.55 -6.18 -0.26
CA ILE A 19 0.26 -5.53 -0.60
C ILE A 19 -0.57 -5.28 0.67
N PHE A 20 -0.68 -6.29 1.55
CA PHE A 20 -1.57 -6.24 2.72
C PHE A 20 -0.98 -5.55 3.94
N LEU A 21 0.35 -5.50 4.07
CA LEU A 21 1.04 -4.79 5.14
C LEU A 21 2.01 -3.78 4.51
N THR A 22 1.49 -2.62 4.13
CA THR A 22 2.25 -1.42 3.76
C THR A 22 3.02 -0.97 5.02
N PRO A 23 4.23 -1.52 5.30
CA PRO A 23 5.51 -1.11 4.74
C PRO A 23 6.48 -2.30 4.45
N LEU A 24 5.98 -3.53 4.37
CA LEU A 24 6.82 -4.73 4.27
C LEU A 24 7.64 -4.81 2.98
N GLY A 25 7.17 -4.24 1.87
CA GLY A 25 7.97 -4.19 0.64
C GLY A 25 9.25 -3.37 0.80
N VAL A 26 9.27 -2.40 1.74
CA VAL A 26 10.48 -1.65 2.13
C VAL A 26 11.44 -2.54 2.91
N TYR A 27 10.93 -3.37 3.84
CA TYR A 27 11.76 -4.34 4.56
C TYR A 27 12.45 -5.32 3.59
N TRP A 28 11.71 -5.87 2.63
CA TRP A 28 12.26 -6.81 1.64
C TRP A 28 13.24 -6.13 0.68
N PHE A 29 12.99 -4.87 0.32
CA PHE A 29 13.95 -4.05 -0.42
C PHE A 29 15.26 -3.91 0.37
N ILE A 30 15.23 -3.43 1.62
CA ILE A 30 16.43 -3.26 2.44
C ILE A 30 17.19 -4.59 2.60
N LYS A 31 16.47 -5.70 2.81
CA LYS A 31 17.04 -7.03 2.98
C LYS A 31 17.74 -7.55 1.72
N TYR A 32 17.16 -7.33 0.54
CA TYR A 32 17.65 -7.96 -0.69
C TYR A 32 18.40 -7.03 -1.65
N PHE A 33 18.38 -5.71 -1.46
CA PHE A 33 19.10 -4.80 -2.36
C PHE A 33 20.63 -5.00 -2.31
N ARG A 34 21.16 -5.39 -1.15
CA ARG A 34 22.59 -5.72 -0.97
C ARG A 34 22.93 -7.17 -1.30
N SER A 35 21.99 -7.95 -1.84
CA SER A 35 22.24 -9.35 -2.14
C SER A 35 23.21 -9.50 -3.32
N PRO A 36 24.23 -10.37 -3.26
CA PRO A 36 25.10 -10.64 -4.41
C PRO A 36 24.34 -11.32 -5.56
N ASN A 37 23.21 -11.98 -5.28
CA ASN A 37 22.38 -12.62 -6.30
C ASN A 37 21.47 -11.59 -7.02
N ARG A 38 21.53 -11.54 -8.36
CA ARG A 38 20.74 -10.62 -9.19
C ARG A 38 19.23 -10.86 -9.06
N ASP A 39 18.80 -12.11 -8.93
CA ASP A 39 17.38 -12.46 -8.79
C ASP A 39 16.82 -11.94 -7.45
N LYS A 40 17.61 -12.05 -6.38
CA LYS A 40 17.22 -11.54 -5.06
C LYS A 40 17.12 -10.01 -5.07
N ARG A 41 18.06 -9.33 -5.72
CA ARG A 41 18.00 -7.87 -5.92
C ARG A 41 16.75 -7.44 -6.69
N LEU A 42 16.41 -8.15 -7.77
CA LEU A 42 15.21 -7.85 -8.56
C LEU A 42 13.94 -7.96 -7.70
N VAL A 43 13.82 -9.00 -6.89
CA VAL A 43 12.68 -9.19 -5.98
C VAL A 43 12.55 -8.03 -4.99
N GLY A 44 13.67 -7.55 -4.43
CA GLY A 44 13.66 -6.39 -3.53
C GLY A 44 13.22 -5.09 -4.21
N TYR A 45 13.67 -4.84 -5.45
CA TYR A 45 13.20 -3.67 -6.22
C TYR A 45 11.71 -3.78 -6.56
N LEU A 46 11.25 -4.95 -7.02
CA LEU A 46 9.84 -5.16 -7.35
C LEU A 46 8.94 -5.00 -6.13
N SER A 47 9.36 -5.48 -4.95
CA SER A 47 8.59 -5.28 -3.72
C SER A 47 8.45 -3.80 -3.36
N LEU A 48 9.51 -3.00 -3.56
CA LEU A 48 9.46 -1.55 -3.34
C LEU A 48 8.48 -0.87 -4.31
N VAL A 49 8.56 -1.19 -5.60
CA VAL A 49 7.68 -0.61 -6.64
C VAL A 49 6.22 -0.95 -6.35
N ILE A 50 5.92 -2.21 -5.99
CA ILE A 50 4.56 -2.62 -5.61
C ILE A 50 4.09 -1.82 -4.39
N THR A 51 4.91 -1.66 -3.35
CA THR A 51 4.53 -0.89 -2.17
C THR A 51 4.26 0.58 -2.48
N LEU A 52 5.06 1.22 -3.34
CA LEU A 52 4.81 2.60 -3.76
C LEU A 52 3.51 2.72 -4.56
N ALA A 53 3.25 1.80 -5.48
CA ALA A 53 2.01 1.78 -6.25
C ALA A 53 0.78 1.59 -5.35
N THR A 54 0.83 0.66 -4.41
CA THR A 54 -0.24 0.45 -3.43
C THR A 54 -0.47 1.69 -2.58
N LEU A 55 0.60 2.35 -2.11
CA LEU A 55 0.48 3.56 -1.30
C LEU A 55 -0.25 4.69 -2.06
N VAL A 56 0.08 4.90 -3.34
CA VAL A 56 -0.62 5.90 -4.18
C VAL A 56 -2.11 5.56 -4.32
N VAL A 57 -2.43 4.30 -4.59
CA VAL A 57 -3.82 3.84 -4.70
C VAL A 57 -4.57 4.02 -3.38
N THR A 58 -3.96 3.67 -2.25
CA THR A 58 -4.55 3.85 -0.92
C THR A 58 -4.84 5.32 -0.64
N ILE A 59 -3.89 6.22 -0.91
CA ILE A 59 -4.09 7.66 -0.73
C ILE A 59 -5.25 8.15 -1.60
N ALA A 60 -5.30 7.76 -2.87
CA ALA A 60 -6.38 8.16 -3.78
C ALA A 60 -7.77 7.71 -3.28
N ILE A 61 -7.89 6.44 -2.84
CA ILE A 61 -9.14 5.91 -2.29
C ILE A 61 -9.52 6.65 -1.00
N THR A 62 -8.58 6.82 -0.07
CA THR A 62 -8.83 7.49 1.21
C THR A 62 -9.21 8.95 1.01
N SER A 63 -8.53 9.69 0.13
CA SER A 63 -8.89 11.07 -0.19
C SER A 63 -10.29 11.15 -0.81
N SER A 64 -10.64 10.23 -1.71
CA SER A 64 -11.97 10.19 -2.30
C SER A 64 -13.05 9.92 -1.24
N TYR A 65 -12.79 8.97 -0.33
CA TYR A 65 -13.68 8.66 0.78
C TYR A 65 -13.86 9.85 1.74
N LEU A 66 -12.78 10.54 2.08
CA LEU A 66 -12.84 11.72 2.95
C LEU A 66 -13.60 12.88 2.32
N ASN A 67 -13.47 13.09 1.00
CA ASN A 67 -14.25 14.11 0.30
C ASN A 67 -15.74 13.82 0.37
N VAL A 68 -16.13 12.57 0.06
CA VAL A 68 -17.52 12.13 0.15
C VAL A 68 -18.05 12.30 1.58
N LEU A 69 -17.29 11.90 2.59
CA LEU A 69 -17.67 12.07 3.99
C LEU A 69 -17.84 13.55 4.37
N ASN A 70 -16.94 14.42 3.91
CA ASN A 70 -17.01 15.86 4.17
C ASN A 70 -18.25 16.49 3.53
N ASP A 71 -18.60 16.08 2.31
CA ASP A 71 -19.82 16.53 1.64
C ASP A 71 -21.08 16.11 2.42
N TYR A 72 -21.12 14.86 2.91
CA TYR A 72 -22.23 14.39 3.74
C TYR A 72 -22.37 15.16 5.05
N VAL A 73 -21.27 15.38 5.77
CA VAL A 73 -21.28 16.13 7.04
C VAL A 73 -21.60 17.62 6.81
N GLY A 74 -21.08 18.22 5.75
CA GLY A 74 -21.37 19.60 5.38
C GLY A 74 -22.85 19.82 5.10
N ASN A 75 -23.46 18.96 4.28
CA ASN A 75 -24.89 19.04 3.96
C ASN A 75 -25.78 18.78 5.18
N TYR A 76 -25.42 17.81 6.04
CA TYR A 76 -26.18 17.52 7.26
C TYR A 76 -26.23 18.72 8.22
N ASN A 77 -25.12 19.45 8.37
CA ASN A 77 -25.10 20.65 9.21
C ASN A 77 -25.99 21.76 8.64
N LEU A 78 -25.97 21.97 7.32
CA LEU A 78 -26.82 22.97 6.65
C LEU A 78 -28.32 22.66 6.81
N ASP A 79 -28.73 21.40 6.69
CA ASP A 79 -30.13 20.99 6.87
C ASP A 79 -30.64 21.26 8.30
N ILE A 80 -29.81 21.07 9.32
CA ILE A 80 -30.17 21.38 10.72
C ILE A 80 -30.39 22.90 10.88
N PHE A 81 -29.45 23.74 10.43
CA PHE A 81 -29.61 25.19 10.58
C PHE A 81 -30.83 25.74 9.82
N THR A 82 -31.18 25.13 8.69
CA THR A 82 -32.32 25.57 7.88
C THR A 82 -33.66 25.10 8.47
N ASN A 83 -33.72 23.92 9.09
CA ASN A 83 -34.95 23.38 9.69
C ASN A 83 -35.26 23.92 11.09
N TYR A 84 -34.28 24.42 11.85
CA TYR A 84 -34.49 24.93 13.21
C TYR A 84 -34.50 26.47 13.34
N ASN A 85 -34.26 27.21 12.26
CA ASN A 85 -34.33 28.68 12.24
C ASN A 85 -35.53 29.23 11.43
N LEU A 86 -36.66 28.52 11.46
CA LEU A 86 -37.98 29.05 11.08
C LEU A 86 -38.84 29.27 12.33
#